data_AF-X0SPV9-F1
#
_entry.id   AF-X0SPV9-F1
#
_cell.length_a   1.000
_cell.length_b   1.000
_cell.length_c   1.000
_cell.angle_alpha   90.00
_cell.angle_beta   90.00
_cell.angle_gamma   90.00
#
_symmetry.space_group_name_H-M   'P 1'
#
loop_
_entity.id
_entity.type
_entity.pdbx_description
1 polymer ?
#
loop_
_entity_poly.entity_id
_entity_poly.type
_entity_poly.pdbx_seq_one_letter_code
_entity_poly.pdbx_strand_id
1 'polypeptide(L)'
;MKINPHKMNKKQLMKFFTGRCKHHHLYFEHPRCYINETNKPLKIGYFDIETGGLKANTDLMLCYSIKTMDKDEILHCSIRKKDIHTEIFDRNLIKQLIKDLLEYDVIMTYYGTGFDLPFARTRALSWGLKFPPFGVVKHKDVYYMARAKLCLTSKSLDTVCELLEI
;
A
#
# COMPACT_ATOMS: atom_id res chain seq x y z
N MET A 1 -16.36 4.02 3.82
CA MET A 1 -15.00 4.52 4.13
C MET A 1 -14.78 4.37 5.63
N LYS A 2 -13.81 3.56 6.08
CA LYS A 2 -13.53 3.34 7.51
C LYS A 2 -12.43 4.31 8.00
N ILE A 3 -12.61 4.86 9.20
CA ILE A 3 -11.62 5.70 9.90
C ILE A 3 -10.53 4.79 10.51
N ASN A 4 -9.26 5.20 10.39
CA ASN A 4 -8.14 4.55 11.07
C ASN A 4 -7.52 5.52 12.11
N PRO A 5 -7.78 5.34 13.41
CA PRO A 5 -7.25 6.21 14.47
C PRO A 5 -5.72 6.25 14.55
N HIS A 6 -5.02 5.20 14.12
CA HIS A 6 -3.56 5.14 14.17
C HIS A 6 -2.86 6.12 13.22
N LYS A 7 -3.57 6.63 12.21
CA LYS A 7 -3.06 7.59 11.23
C LYS A 7 -3.41 9.05 11.55
N MET A 8 -4.08 9.28 12.66
CA MET A 8 -4.45 10.61 13.12
C MET A 8 -3.35 11.20 13.99
N ASN A 9 -3.04 12.48 13.78
CA ASN A 9 -2.25 13.21 14.76
C ASN A 9 -3.08 13.49 16.02
N LYS A 10 -2.43 13.90 17.12
CA LYS A 10 -3.09 14.18 18.40
C LYS A 10 -4.29 15.12 18.26
N LYS A 11 -4.19 16.17 17.44
CA LYS A 11 -5.26 17.13 17.21
C LYS A 11 -6.47 16.50 16.50
N GLN A 12 -6.24 15.65 15.51
CA GLN A 12 -7.27 14.90 14.79
C GLN A 12 -7.95 13.87 15.69
N LEU A 13 -7.19 13.13 16.50
CA LEU A 13 -7.72 12.21 17.49
C LEU A 13 -8.62 12.93 18.50
N MET A 14 -8.14 14.04 19.06
CA MET A 14 -8.94 14.86 19.96
C MET A 14 -10.21 15.36 19.27
N LYS A 15 -10.11 15.90 18.04
CA LYS A 15 -11.28 16.34 17.28
C LYS A 15 -12.26 15.17 17.02
N PHE A 16 -11.77 13.98 16.73
CA PHE A 16 -12.62 12.80 16.48
C PHE A 16 -13.37 12.34 17.74
N PHE A 17 -12.74 12.40 18.91
CA PHE A 17 -13.36 11.98 20.16
C PHE A 17 -14.22 13.05 20.83
N THR A 18 -13.85 14.33 20.71
CA THR A 18 -14.52 15.43 21.44
C THR A 18 -15.36 16.34 20.55
N GLY A 19 -15.14 16.31 19.23
CA GLY A 19 -15.87 17.14 18.28
C GLY A 19 -17.25 16.58 17.97
N ARG A 20 -18.13 17.47 17.48
CA ARG A 20 -19.48 17.14 17.04
C ARG A 20 -19.65 17.46 15.57
N CYS A 21 -20.41 16.63 14.87
CA CYS A 21 -20.80 16.86 13.48
C CYS A 21 -21.87 17.95 13.36
N LYS A 22 -22.18 18.36 12.12
CA LYS A 22 -23.27 19.31 11.83
C LYS A 22 -24.66 18.88 12.30
N HIS A 23 -24.84 17.58 12.58
CA HIS A 23 -26.06 17.02 13.15
C HIS A 23 -26.00 16.92 14.69
N HIS A 24 -25.01 17.55 15.32
CA HIS A 24 -24.79 17.61 16.78
C HIS A 24 -24.44 16.29 17.49
N HIS A 25 -24.23 15.19 16.76
CA HIS A 25 -23.70 13.93 17.31
C HIS A 25 -22.17 13.95 17.44
N LEU A 26 -21.63 13.13 18.33
CA LEU A 26 -20.17 13.00 18.49
C LEU A 26 -19.56 12.32 17.26
N TYR A 27 -18.39 12.78 16.84
CA TYR A 27 -17.76 12.26 15.62
C TYR A 27 -17.38 10.78 15.69
N PHE A 28 -17.11 10.24 16.89
CA PHE A 28 -16.85 8.80 17.05
C PHE A 28 -18.11 7.93 16.89
N GLU A 29 -19.28 8.48 17.19
CA GLU A 29 -20.59 7.85 16.94
C GLU A 29 -20.94 7.96 15.45
N HIS A 30 -20.59 9.10 14.83
CA HIS A 30 -20.81 9.39 13.43
C HIS A 30 -19.50 9.52 12.61
N PRO A 31 -18.73 8.42 12.43
CA PRO A 31 -17.46 8.43 11.68
C PRO A 31 -17.58 9.00 10.27
N ARG A 32 -18.73 8.78 9.61
CA ARG A 32 -18.94 9.25 8.24
C ARG A 32 -19.09 10.77 8.15
N CYS A 33 -19.72 11.40 9.15
CA CYS A 33 -19.78 12.86 9.23
C CYS A 33 -18.39 13.44 9.48
N TYR A 34 -17.60 12.83 10.37
CA TYR A 34 -16.21 13.26 10.58
C TYR A 34 -15.42 13.24 9.27
N ILE A 35 -15.49 12.14 8.52
CA ILE A 35 -14.83 12.01 7.21
C ILE A 35 -15.29 13.12 6.25
N ASN A 36 -16.61 13.28 6.08
CA ASN A 36 -17.16 14.24 5.13
C ASN A 36 -16.79 15.69 5.48
N GLU A 37 -16.75 16.01 6.78
CA GLU A 37 -16.47 17.36 7.27
C GLU A 37 -14.97 17.66 7.41
N THR A 38 -14.13 16.63 7.54
CA THR A 38 -12.66 16.78 7.58
C THR A 38 -12.00 16.59 6.22
N ASN A 39 -12.75 16.07 5.23
CA ASN A 39 -12.43 15.90 3.82
C ASN A 39 -10.94 15.76 3.49
N LYS A 40 -10.23 14.91 4.24
CA LYS A 40 -8.82 14.65 3.94
C LYS A 40 -8.80 13.78 2.67
N PRO A 41 -8.17 14.25 1.57
CA PRO A 41 -8.02 13.43 0.38
C PRO A 41 -7.23 12.17 0.74
N LEU A 42 -7.64 11.03 0.19
CA LEU A 42 -6.93 9.77 0.38
C LEU A 42 -5.53 9.88 -0.25
N LYS A 43 -4.47 9.55 0.49
CA LYS A 43 -3.14 9.37 -0.12
C LYS A 43 -3.12 7.98 -0.77
N ILE A 44 -3.16 7.92 -2.09
CA ILE A 44 -3.16 6.68 -2.88
C ILE A 44 -1.77 6.47 -3.49
N GLY A 45 -1.25 5.25 -3.42
CA GLY A 45 0.04 4.86 -4.01
C GLY A 45 -0.10 3.68 -4.96
N TYR A 46 0.54 3.75 -6.13
CA TYR A 46 0.68 2.63 -7.06
C TYR A 46 1.96 1.88 -6.74
N PHE A 47 1.83 0.65 -6.26
CA PHE A 47 2.91 -0.17 -5.72
C PHE A 47 3.23 -1.34 -6.64
N ASP A 48 4.52 -1.56 -6.82
CA ASP A 48 5.10 -2.64 -7.62
C ASP A 48 6.45 -3.10 -7.03
N ILE A 49 6.83 -4.37 -7.24
CA ILE A 49 8.09 -4.95 -6.78
C ILE A 49 8.83 -5.68 -7.88
N GLU A 50 10.15 -5.73 -7.76
CA GLU A 50 11.01 -6.63 -8.53
C GLU A 50 11.72 -7.62 -7.63
N THR A 51 11.86 -8.85 -8.11
CA THR A 51 12.34 -9.99 -7.31
C THR A 51 13.31 -10.84 -8.10
N GLY A 52 14.18 -11.57 -7.41
CA GLY A 52 15.11 -12.51 -8.05
C GLY A 52 14.44 -13.79 -8.56
N GLY A 53 13.20 -14.05 -8.14
CA GLY A 53 12.44 -15.24 -8.47
C GLY A 53 11.04 -15.19 -7.85
N LEU A 54 10.23 -16.23 -8.08
CA LEU A 54 8.80 -16.20 -7.78
C LEU A 54 8.43 -16.65 -6.36
N LYS A 55 9.39 -17.10 -5.54
CA LYS A 55 9.12 -17.72 -4.23
C LYS A 55 9.86 -16.99 -3.11
N ALA A 56 9.13 -16.21 -2.32
CA ALA A 56 9.71 -15.36 -1.27
C ALA A 56 10.45 -16.10 -0.14
N ASN A 57 10.24 -17.41 0.04
CA ASN A 57 10.97 -18.21 1.02
C ASN A 57 12.39 -18.60 0.54
N THR A 58 12.67 -18.49 -0.76
CA THR A 58 13.97 -18.79 -1.37
C THR A 58 14.60 -17.57 -2.02
N ASP A 59 13.78 -16.70 -2.61
CA ASP A 59 14.21 -15.54 -3.39
C ASP A 59 14.17 -14.24 -2.58
N LEU A 60 14.92 -13.24 -3.06
CA LEU A 60 15.02 -11.92 -2.47
C LEU A 60 14.18 -10.90 -3.24
N MET A 61 13.69 -9.87 -2.52
CA MET A 61 13.20 -8.66 -3.15
C MET A 61 14.37 -7.79 -3.61
N LEU A 62 14.38 -7.39 -4.87
CA LEU A 62 15.45 -6.59 -5.49
C LEU A 62 15.17 -5.10 -5.39
N CYS A 63 13.94 -4.68 -5.67
CA CYS A 63 13.50 -3.30 -5.48
C CYS A 63 11.98 -3.22 -5.29
N TYR A 64 11.52 -2.03 -4.94
CA TYR A 64 10.11 -1.65 -5.05
C TYR A 64 9.98 -0.20 -5.47
N SER A 65 8.79 0.15 -5.96
CA SER A 65 8.38 1.53 -6.19
C SER A 65 6.96 1.78 -5.70
N ILE A 66 6.69 2.98 -5.20
CA ILE A 66 5.35 3.48 -4.89
C ILE A 66 5.20 4.87 -5.49
N LYS A 67 4.46 4.99 -6.59
CA LYS A 67 4.12 6.29 -7.20
C LYS A 67 2.91 6.88 -6.49
N THR A 68 3.03 8.10 -5.97
CA THR A 68 1.91 8.81 -5.34
C THR A 68 0.93 9.30 -6.40
N MET A 69 -0.37 9.05 -6.20
CA MET A 69 -1.42 9.56 -7.09
C MET A 69 -1.39 11.09 -7.14
N ASP A 70 -1.56 11.64 -8.35
CA ASP A 70 -1.59 13.08 -8.66
C ASP A 70 -0.31 13.85 -8.27
N LYS A 71 0.80 13.15 -8.03
CA LYS A 71 2.09 13.76 -7.72
C LYS A 71 3.20 13.10 -8.52
N ASP A 72 4.20 13.89 -8.88
CA ASP A 72 5.46 13.40 -9.43
C ASP A 72 6.41 12.99 -8.30
N GLU A 73 5.92 12.13 -7.40
CA GLU A 73 6.62 11.64 -6.21
C GLU A 73 6.62 10.12 -6.24
N ILE A 74 7.83 9.53 -6.28
CA ILE A 74 8.03 8.08 -6.24
C ILE A 74 8.87 7.75 -5.01
N LEU A 75 8.29 6.98 -4.08
CA LEU A 75 9.06 6.34 -3.02
C LEU A 75 9.61 5.03 -3.57
N HIS A 76 10.92 4.83 -3.47
CA HIS A 76 11.57 3.63 -3.99
C HIS A 76 12.75 3.22 -3.11
N CYS A 77 13.10 1.93 -3.19
CA CYS A 77 14.35 1.42 -2.63
C CYS A 77 14.80 0.22 -3.45
N SER A 78 16.12 0.07 -3.60
CA SER A 78 16.74 -1.09 -4.26
C SER A 78 17.77 -1.71 -3.34
N ILE A 79 17.94 -3.03 -3.45
CA ILE A 79 18.95 -3.77 -2.72
C ILE A 79 20.33 -3.26 -3.12
N ARG A 80 21.18 -2.99 -2.14
CA ARG A 80 22.54 -2.49 -2.41
C ARG A 80 23.49 -3.67 -2.52
N LYS A 81 24.49 -3.57 -3.41
CA LYS A 81 25.55 -4.59 -3.55
C LYS A 81 26.14 -5.02 -2.21
N LYS A 82 26.39 -4.06 -1.30
CA LYS A 82 26.90 -4.35 0.05
C LYS A 82 25.96 -5.19 0.91
N ASP A 83 24.64 -5.05 0.75
CA ASP A 83 23.67 -5.82 1.52
C ASP A 83 23.63 -7.27 1.01
N ILE A 84 23.95 -7.53 -0.26
CA ILE A 84 24.06 -8.88 -0.86
C ILE A 84 25.28 -9.63 -0.31
N HIS A 85 26.41 -8.94 -0.16
CA HIS A 85 27.65 -9.52 0.37
C HIS A 85 27.68 -9.63 1.89
N THR A 86 26.57 -9.33 2.56
CA THR A 86 26.38 -9.49 4.00
C THR A 86 25.16 -10.36 4.25
N GLU A 87 24.99 -10.91 5.45
CA GLU A 87 23.80 -11.69 5.82
C GLU A 87 22.53 -10.83 6.01
N ILE A 88 22.55 -9.58 5.53
CA ILE A 88 21.44 -8.62 5.64
C ILE A 88 20.48 -8.76 4.44
N PHE A 89 21.01 -9.06 3.25
CA PHE A 89 20.24 -9.22 2.00
C PHE A 89 19.18 -8.11 1.80
N ASP A 90 17.90 -8.48 1.65
CA ASP A 90 16.79 -7.53 1.42
C ASP A 90 16.17 -6.96 2.71
N ARG A 91 16.72 -7.27 3.90
CA ARG A 91 16.13 -6.85 5.19
C ARG A 91 15.93 -5.33 5.31
N ASN A 92 16.92 -4.55 4.91
CA ASN A 92 16.86 -3.09 4.99
C ASN A 92 15.82 -2.51 4.02
N LEU A 93 15.73 -3.11 2.83
CA LEU A 93 14.73 -2.76 1.82
C LEU A 93 13.32 -3.05 2.35
N ILE A 94 13.08 -4.24 2.91
CA ILE A 94 11.77 -4.60 3.49
C ILE A 94 11.39 -3.68 4.65
N LYS A 95 12.35 -3.32 5.51
CA LYS A 95 12.10 -2.37 6.61
C LYS A 95 11.67 -1.01 6.08
N GLN A 96 12.30 -0.52 5.01
CA GLN A 96 11.94 0.74 4.37
C GLN A 96 10.57 0.65 3.69
N LEU A 97 10.30 -0.45 2.96
CA LEU A 97 9.02 -0.72 2.33
C LEU A 97 7.86 -0.65 3.34
N ILE A 98 8.00 -1.29 4.50
CA ILE A 98 6.97 -1.26 5.54
C ILE A 98 6.68 0.18 5.99
N LYS A 99 7.72 1.01 6.16
CA LYS A 99 7.56 2.42 6.53
C LYS A 99 6.81 3.19 5.43
N ASP A 100 7.19 2.98 4.18
CA ASP A 100 6.62 3.71 3.04
C ASP A 100 5.16 3.31 2.79
N LEU A 101 4.82 2.01 2.89
CA LEU A 101 3.43 1.53 2.80
C LEU A 101 2.50 2.20 3.81
N LEU A 102 3.00 2.49 5.02
CA LEU A 102 2.21 3.12 6.09
C LEU A 102 1.88 4.58 5.82
N GLU A 103 2.57 5.24 4.88
CA GLU A 103 2.24 6.60 4.48
C GLU A 103 0.94 6.70 3.68
N TYR A 104 0.54 5.63 3.01
CA TYR A 104 -0.61 5.62 2.11
C TYR A 104 -1.87 5.09 2.79
N ASP A 105 -3.01 5.68 2.48
CA ASP A 105 -4.33 5.19 2.89
C ASP A 105 -4.78 3.99 2.05
N VAL A 106 -4.43 4.02 0.77
CA VAL A 106 -4.73 2.98 -0.23
C VAL A 106 -3.48 2.68 -1.03
N ILE A 107 -3.16 1.39 -1.15
CA ILE A 107 -2.16 0.88 -2.07
C ILE A 107 -2.89 0.15 -3.20
N MET A 108 -2.59 0.59 -4.42
CA MET A 108 -3.05 0.03 -5.68
C MET A 108 -1.94 -0.85 -6.24
N THR A 109 -2.27 -2.06 -6.69
CA THR A 109 -1.30 -2.99 -7.31
C THR A 109 -1.88 -3.57 -8.59
N TYR A 110 -1.03 -4.19 -9.41
CA TYR A 110 -1.46 -5.10 -10.47
C TYR A 110 -1.07 -6.54 -10.11
N TYR A 111 -2.04 -7.38 -9.76
CA TYR A 111 -1.85 -8.75 -9.27
C TYR A 111 -1.13 -8.89 -7.90
N GLY A 112 -0.95 -7.78 -7.18
CA GLY A 112 -0.36 -7.78 -5.84
C GLY A 112 -1.13 -8.52 -4.75
N THR A 113 -2.38 -8.95 -4.99
CA THR A 113 -3.07 -9.90 -4.10
C THR A 113 -2.39 -11.27 -4.12
N GLY A 114 -1.92 -11.69 -5.29
CA GLY A 114 -1.30 -12.99 -5.53
C GLY A 114 0.23 -12.98 -5.42
N PHE A 115 0.86 -11.81 -5.60
CA PHE A 115 2.32 -11.72 -5.68
C PHE A 115 2.91 -10.68 -4.71
N ASP A 116 2.82 -9.39 -5.00
CA ASP A 116 3.57 -8.32 -4.34
C ASP A 116 3.45 -8.29 -2.82
N LEU A 117 2.22 -8.22 -2.31
CA LEU A 117 1.98 -8.13 -0.87
C LEU A 117 2.28 -9.46 -0.15
N PRO A 118 1.89 -10.65 -0.68
CA PRO A 118 2.34 -11.93 -0.14
C PRO A 118 3.88 -12.08 -0.12
N PHE A 119 4.56 -11.65 -1.17
CA PHE A 119 6.02 -11.72 -1.27
C PHE A 119 6.66 -10.83 -0.19
N ALA A 120 6.29 -9.55 -0.17
CA ALA A 120 6.77 -8.59 0.82
C ALA A 120 6.50 -9.03 2.26
N ARG A 121 5.30 -9.57 2.53
CA ARG A 121 4.91 -10.08 3.86
C ARG A 121 5.76 -11.28 4.26
N THR A 122 5.99 -12.22 3.35
CA THR A 122 6.82 -13.41 3.61
C THR A 122 8.25 -12.98 3.95
N ARG A 123 8.84 -12.08 3.16
CA ARG A 123 10.18 -11.52 3.45
C ARG A 123 10.23 -10.81 4.80
N ALA A 124 9.20 -10.01 5.14
CA ALA A 124 9.13 -9.37 6.45
C ALA A 124 9.12 -10.37 7.60
N LEU A 125 8.34 -11.46 7.48
CA LEU A 125 8.29 -12.53 8.48
C LEU A 125 9.64 -13.25 8.62
N SER A 126 10.33 -13.56 7.50
CA SER A 126 11.67 -14.17 7.53
C SER A 126 12.69 -13.34 8.32
N TRP A 127 12.52 -12.01 8.33
CA TRP A 127 13.38 -11.08 9.06
C TRP A 127 12.90 -10.70 10.46
N GLY A 128 11.80 -11.29 10.94
CA GLY A 128 11.17 -10.93 12.22
C GLY A 128 10.60 -9.51 12.25
N LEU A 129 10.28 -8.93 11.09
CA LEU A 129 9.71 -7.59 10.94
C LEU A 129 8.17 -7.67 10.98
N LYS A 130 7.54 -6.67 11.62
CA LYS A 130 6.07 -6.55 11.64
C LYS A 130 5.59 -5.89 10.35
N PHE A 131 4.98 -6.69 9.46
CA PHE A 131 4.31 -6.16 8.27
C PHE A 131 3.05 -5.36 8.66
N PRO A 132 2.58 -4.39 7.86
CA PRO A 132 1.38 -3.62 8.16
C PRO A 132 0.18 -4.53 8.52
N PRO A 133 -0.42 -4.34 9.71
CA PRO A 133 -1.58 -5.13 10.13
C PRO A 133 -2.77 -4.97 9.18
N PHE A 134 -3.64 -5.98 9.16
CA PHE A 134 -4.85 -5.96 8.35
C PHE A 134 -5.68 -4.70 8.63
N GLY A 135 -6.10 -4.02 7.56
CA GLY A 135 -6.94 -2.82 7.63
C GLY A 135 -6.20 -1.51 7.91
N VAL A 136 -4.89 -1.53 8.20
CA VAL A 136 -4.09 -0.30 8.41
C VAL A 136 -3.87 0.45 7.09
N VAL A 137 -3.53 -0.31 6.05
CA VAL A 137 -3.41 0.16 4.66
C VAL A 137 -4.46 -0.60 3.86
N LYS A 138 -5.33 0.10 3.14
CA LYS A 138 -6.28 -0.58 2.25
C LYS A 138 -5.56 -1.01 1.00
N HIS A 139 -5.88 -2.20 0.51
CA HIS A 139 -5.34 -2.71 -0.73
C HIS A 139 -6.44 -2.80 -1.76
N LYS A 140 -6.14 -2.39 -2.99
CA LYS A 140 -7.02 -2.55 -4.14
C LYS A 140 -6.20 -3.05 -5.31
N ASP A 141 -6.62 -4.18 -5.86
CA ASP A 141 -5.91 -4.84 -6.95
C ASP A 141 -6.64 -4.60 -8.27
N VAL A 142 -5.96 -3.93 -9.20
CA VAL A 142 -6.50 -3.53 -10.49
C VAL A 142 -6.62 -4.72 -11.44
N TYR A 143 -5.80 -5.76 -11.27
CA TYR A 143 -5.87 -6.98 -12.08
C TYR A 143 -7.27 -7.61 -12.04
N TYR A 144 -7.86 -7.75 -10.84
CA TYR A 144 -9.20 -8.31 -10.71
C TYR A 144 -10.30 -7.39 -11.23
N MET A 145 -10.05 -6.07 -11.27
CA MET A 145 -10.96 -5.12 -11.91
C MET A 145 -10.95 -5.30 -13.43
N ALA A 146 -9.76 -5.32 -14.04
CA ALA A 146 -9.58 -5.57 -15.47
C ALA A 146 -10.18 -6.91 -15.86
N ARG A 147 -9.91 -7.98 -15.10
CA ARG A 147 -10.48 -9.31 -15.33
C ARG A 147 -12.01 -9.33 -15.29
N ALA A 148 -12.63 -8.58 -14.39
CA ALA A 148 -14.08 -8.55 -14.25
C ALA A 148 -14.78 -7.62 -15.25
N LYS A 149 -14.07 -6.64 -15.83
CA LYS A 149 -14.66 -5.58 -16.66
C LYS A 149 -14.26 -5.62 -18.13
N LEU A 150 -13.17 -6.30 -18.48
CA LEU A 150 -12.61 -6.29 -19.84
C LEU A 150 -12.53 -7.71 -20.42
N CYS A 151 -12.97 -7.88 -21.67
CA CYS A 151 -12.96 -9.15 -22.40
C CYS A 151 -11.73 -9.30 -23.32
N LEU A 152 -10.53 -9.22 -22.74
CA LEU A 152 -9.24 -9.34 -23.42
C LEU A 152 -8.69 -10.77 -23.50
N THR A 153 -7.87 -11.02 -24.52
CA THR A 153 -7.11 -12.27 -24.75
C THR A 153 -6.10 -12.55 -23.64
N SER A 154 -5.40 -11.52 -23.16
CA SER A 154 -4.51 -11.56 -22.00
C SER A 154 -4.96 -10.56 -20.94
N LYS A 155 -4.62 -10.83 -19.68
CA LYS A 155 -4.79 -9.92 -18.54
C LYS A 155 -3.44 -9.47 -17.99
N SER A 156 -2.37 -9.50 -18.77
CA SER A 156 -1.11 -8.83 -18.40
C SER A 156 -1.34 -7.33 -18.28
N LEU A 157 -0.51 -6.67 -17.47
CA LEU A 157 -0.54 -5.22 -17.31
C LEU A 157 -0.42 -4.54 -18.68
N ASP A 158 0.57 -4.94 -19.47
CA ASP A 158 0.84 -4.40 -20.81
C ASP A 158 -0.37 -4.44 -21.73
N THR A 159 -1.06 -5.59 -21.84
CA THR A 159 -2.25 -5.73 -22.71
C THR A 159 -3.40 -4.84 -22.24
N VAL A 160 -3.55 -4.64 -20.93
CA VAL A 160 -4.58 -3.74 -20.38
C VAL A 160 -4.22 -2.28 -20.65
N CYS A 161 -2.96 -1.92 -20.48
CA CYS A 161 -2.42 -0.59 -20.77
C CYS A 161 -2.55 -0.23 -22.25
N GLU A 162 -2.17 -1.14 -23.15
CA GLU A 162 -2.28 -0.96 -24.61
C GLU A 162 -3.73 -0.69 -25.03
N LEU A 163 -4.70 -1.47 -24.52
CA LEU A 163 -6.12 -1.24 -24.80
C LEU A 163 -6.61 0.14 -24.31
N LEU A 164 -6.11 0.59 -23.15
CA LEU A 164 -6.57 1.81 -22.49
C LEU A 164 -5.76 3.06 -22.90
N GLU A 165 -4.73 2.89 -23.73
CA GLU A 165 -3.83 3.95 -24.20
C GLU A 165 -3.11 4.69 -23.06
N ILE A 166 -2.62 3.95 -22.05
CA ILE A 166 -1.92 4.49 -20.85
C ILE A 166 -0.62 3.76 -20.51
#